data_AF-A0A402A6Q1-F1
#
_entry.id   AF-A0A402A6Q1-F1
#
_cell.length_a   1.000
_cell.length_b   1.000
_cell.length_c   1.000
_cell.angle_alpha   90.00
_cell.angle_beta   90.00
_cell.angle_gamma   90.00
#
_symmetry.space_group_name_H-M   'P 1'
#
loop_
_entity.id
_entity.type
_entity.pdbx_description
1 polymer ?
#
loop_
_entity_poly.entity_id
_entity_poly.type
_entity_poly.pdbx_seq_one_letter_code
_entity_poly.pdbx_strand_id
1 'polypeptide(L)' 'MKLEHIKYQTCPYDQQEGILLTDIEEIFPQTDDEGDLQYYCTSGRHLFSYNENSDYQSED' A
#
# COMPACT_ATOMS: atom_id res chain seq x y z
N MET A 1 9.34 -1.82 -10.94
CA MET A 1 8.46 -2.64 -10.09
C MET A 1 7.65 -3.63 -10.92
N LYS A 2 7.40 -4.84 -10.40
CA LYS A 2 6.34 -5.72 -10.92
C LYS A 2 5.13 -5.58 -10.01
N LEU A 3 3.99 -5.15 -10.56
CA LEU A 3 2.72 -4.97 -9.82
C LEU A 3 2.38 -6.18 -8.94
N GLU A 4 2.69 -7.39 -9.40
CA GLU A 4 2.47 -8.64 -8.67
C GLU A 4 3.11 -8.67 -7.26
N HIS A 5 4.18 -7.90 -7.03
CA HIS A 5 4.86 -7.84 -5.73
C HIS A 5 4.34 -6.74 -4.80
N ILE A 6 3.51 -5.81 -5.29
CA ILE A 6 2.94 -4.71 -4.50
C ILE A 6 1.43 -4.81 -4.30
N LYS A 7 0.78 -5.83 -4.89
CA LYS A 7 -0.68 -6.03 -4.80
C LYS A 7 -1.17 -6.21 -3.37
N TYR A 8 -0.35 -6.77 -2.49
CA TYR A 8 -0.72 -7.07 -1.13
C TYR A 8 0.30 -6.50 -0.15
N GLN A 9 -0.21 -5.96 0.94
CA GLN A 9 0.59 -5.54 2.08
C GLN A 9 -0.03 -6.00 3.39
N THR A 10 0.78 -6.09 4.44
CA THR A 10 0.26 -6.32 5.78
C THR A 10 -0.23 -4.99 6.35
N CYS A 11 -1.50 -4.93 6.71
CA CYS A 11 -2.09 -3.77 7.36
C CYS A 11 -1.35 -3.48 8.68
N PRO A 12 -0.85 -2.26 8.90
CA PRO A 12 -0.05 -1.95 10.08
C PRO A 12 -0.87 -1.92 11.39
N TYR A 13 -2.19 -1.79 11.29
CA TYR A 13 -3.05 -1.62 12.46
C TYR A 13 -3.54 -2.93 13.07
N ASP A 14 -3.88 -3.92 12.22
CA ASP A 14 -4.49 -5.18 12.65
C ASP A 14 -3.70 -6.41 12.16
N GLN A 15 -2.59 -6.22 11.45
CA GLN A 15 -1.74 -7.27 10.87
C GLN A 15 -2.45 -8.18 9.85
N GLN A 16 -3.59 -7.74 9.33
CA GLN A 16 -4.35 -8.48 8.32
C GLN A 16 -3.93 -8.11 6.90
N GLU A 17 -4.47 -8.81 5.91
CA GLU A 17 -4.16 -8.52 4.50
C GLU A 17 -4.81 -7.21 4.02
N GLY A 18 -3.99 -6.35 3.46
CA GLY A 18 -4.37 -5.16 2.72
C GLY A 18 -4.17 -5.33 1.23
N ILE A 19 -5.13 -4.88 0.43
CA ILE A 19 -5.14 -4.99 -1.03
C ILE A 19 -4.88 -3.60 -1.62
N LEU A 20 -3.94 -3.51 -2.55
CA LEU A 20 -3.61 -2.26 -3.25
C LEU A 20 -4.86 -1.74 -3.99
N LEU A 21 -5.17 -0.46 -3.78
CA LEU A 21 -6.19 0.21 -4.55
C LEU A 21 -5.65 0.64 -5.90
N THR A 22 -6.44 0.44 -6.93
CA THR A 22 -6.16 0.88 -8.30
C THR A 22 -7.31 1.70 -8.85
N ASP A 23 -7.09 2.35 -9.98
CA ASP A 23 -8.18 2.85 -10.81
C ASP A 23 -9.06 1.71 -11.35
N ILE A 24 -10.18 2.08 -11.97
CA ILE A 24 -11.18 1.12 -12.47
C ILE A 24 -10.65 0.21 -13.58
N GLU A 25 -9.63 0.66 -14.34
CA GLU A 25 -9.00 -0.14 -15.37
C GLU A 25 -7.87 -1.02 -14.82
N GLU A 26 -7.58 -0.94 -13.52
CA GLU A 26 -6.48 -1.64 -12.83
C GLU A 26 -5.09 -1.37 -13.45
N ILE A 27 -4.91 -0.18 -14.03
CA ILE A 27 -3.68 0.21 -14.72
C ILE A 27 -2.76 0.99 -13.77
N PHE A 28 -3.34 1.84 -12.92
CA PHE A 28 -2.63 2.76 -12.06
C PHE A 28 -3.01 2.56 -10.59
N PRO A 29 -2.03 2.45 -9.68
CA PRO A 29 -2.32 2.46 -8.26
C PRO A 29 -2.89 3.82 -7.83
N GLN A 30 -3.79 3.78 -6.87
CA GLN A 30 -4.22 4.97 -6.15
C GLN A 30 -3.13 5.38 -5.16
N THR A 31 -2.90 6.68 -5.06
CA THR A 31 -1.95 7.28 -4.12
C THR A 31 -2.65 8.37 -3.32
N ASP A 32 -2.14 8.67 -2.11
CA ASP A 32 -2.57 9.86 -1.37
C ASP A 32 -1.86 11.13 -1.85
N ASP A 33 -2.10 12.25 -1.15
CA ASP A 33 -1.53 13.55 -1.47
C ASP A 33 0.01 13.58 -1.38
N GLU A 34 0.63 12.62 -0.68
CA GLU A 34 2.09 12.47 -0.55
C GLU A 34 2.68 11.55 -1.62
N GLY A 35 1.84 10.89 -2.42
CA GLY A 35 2.24 9.93 -3.44
C GLY A 35 2.40 8.51 -2.90
N ASP A 36 1.99 8.23 -1.67
CA ASP A 36 2.09 6.90 -1.06
C ASP A 36 0.95 6.00 -1.53
N LEU A 37 1.28 4.73 -1.78
CA LEU A 37 0.34 3.74 -2.28
C LEU A 37 -0.78 3.50 -1.27
N GLN A 38 -2.03 3.53 -1.75
CA GLN A 38 -3.20 3.30 -0.91
C GLN A 38 -3.61 1.82 -0.92
N TYR A 39 -3.82 1.26 0.25
CA TYR A 39 -4.30 -0.11 0.45
C TYR A 39 -5.60 -0.12 1.24
N TYR A 40 -6.48 -1.09 0.96
CA TYR A 40 -7.68 -1.36 1.75
C TYR A 40 -7.52 -2.63 2.57
N CYS A 41 -7.60 -2.50 3.90
CA CYS A 41 -7.65 -3.65 4.80
C CYS A 41 -9.05 -4.25 4.79
N THR A 42 -9.17 -5.50 4.34
CA THR A 42 -10.47 -6.18 4.22
C THR A 42 -11.09 -6.54 5.57
N SER A 43 -10.25 -6.83 6.56
CA SER A 43 -10.66 -7.18 7.92
C SER A 43 -11.04 -5.95 8.74
N GLY A 44 -10.13 -4.97 8.80
CA GLY A 44 -10.33 -3.72 9.53
C GLY A 44 -11.28 -2.74 8.87
N ARG A 45 -11.59 -2.92 7.57
CA ARG A 45 -12.47 -2.06 6.76
C ARG A 45 -12.04 -0.58 6.76
N HIS A 46 -10.75 -0.35 6.59
CA HIS A 46 -10.17 0.99 6.52
C HIS A 46 -9.06 1.05 5.47
N LEU A 47 -8.67 2.26 5.10
CA LEU A 47 -7.55 2.53 4.22
C LEU A 47 -6.25 2.68 5.02
N PHE A 48 -5.12 2.44 4.38
CA PHE A 48 -3.81 2.79 4.89
C PHE A 48 -2.84 3.10 3.74
N SER A 49 -1.96 4.05 3.98
CA SER A 49 -0.86 4.38 3.07
C SER A 49 0.32 3.44 3.31
N TYR A 50 1.04 3.09 2.25
CA TYR A 50 2.30 2.39 2.32
C TYR A 50 3.32 3.07 1.41
N ASN A 51 4.41 3.50 2.04
CA ASN A 51 5.55 4.08 1.35
C ASN A 51 6.57 2.98 1.03
N GLU A 52 6.75 2.66 -0.25
CA GLU A 52 7.77 1.70 -0.69
C GLU A 52 9.21 2.24 -0.57
N ASN A 53 9.38 3.56 -0.52
CA ASN A 53 10.67 4.24 -0.42
C ASN A 53 11.19 4.32 1.01
N SER A 54 10.57 3.64 1.98
CA SER A 54 11.14 3.48 3.32
C SER A 54 12.27 2.44 3.38
N ASP A 55 13.03 2.26 2.29
CA ASP A 55 14.29 1.51 2.29
C ASP A 55 15.43 2.47 2.71
N TYR A 56 15.78 2.39 4.00
CA TYR A 56 17.01 2.84 4.67
C TYR A 56 17.28 4.35 4.83
N GLN A 57 16.92 4.88 6.01
CA GLN A 57 17.85 5.72 6.78
C GLN A 57 18.14 5.04 8.13
N SER A 58 19.03 4.04 8.09
CA SER A 58 19.92 3.81 9.23
C SER A 58 21.19 4.59 8.90
N GLU A 59 21.22 5.87 9.25
CA GLU A 59 22.48 6.61 9.36
C GLU A 59 23.18 6.10 10.65
N ASP A 60 24.30 5.40 10.48
CA ASP A 60 25.29 5.13 11.55
C ASP A 60 26.44 6.15 11.39
#